data_AF-A0A3L7SLB2-F1
#
_entry.id   AF-A0A3L7SLB2-F1
#
_cell.length_a   1.000
_cell.length_b   1.000
_cell.length_c   1.000
_cell.angle_alpha   90.00
_cell.angle_beta   90.00
_cell.angle_gamma   90.00
#
_symmetry.space_group_name_H-M   'P 1'
#
loop_
_entity.id
_entity.type
_entity.pdbx_description
1 polymer ?
#
loop_
_entity_poly.entity_id
_entity_poly.type
_entity_poly.pdbx_seq_one_letter_code
_entity_poly.pdbx_strand_id
1 'polypeptide(L)' 'MRLVLDTNTVVSGLVWGGVPGQLIESAVASKVHLITSLPLLDELPSIVSGDSHLLAIGEYRGIPIITPATAVCRLTV' A
#
# COMPACT_ATOMS: atom_id res chain seq x y z
N MET A 1 20.05 -1.47 6.48
CA MET A 1 19.66 -1.24 5.06
C MET A 1 18.35 -0.46 5.02
N ARG A 2 18.12 0.39 4.01
CA ARG A 2 16.87 1.18 3.86
C ARG A 2 16.01 0.54 2.77
N LEU A 3 14.73 0.34 3.04
CA LEU A 3 13.78 -0.31 2.14
C LEU A 3 12.59 0.61 1.89
N VAL A 4 12.21 0.76 0.62
CA VAL A 4 10.93 1.33 0.22
C VAL A 4 10.04 0.15 -0.13
N LEU A 5 8.96 -0.01 0.64
CA LEU A 5 7.93 -1.01 0.36
C LEU A 5 6.80 -0.33 -0.40
N ASP A 6 6.30 -0.99 -1.43
CA ASP A 6 5.02 -0.62 -2.04
C ASP A 6 3.87 -0.91 -1.07
N THR A 7 2.76 -0.19 -1.26
CA THR A 7 1.57 -0.27 -0.42
C THR A 7 1.05 -1.72 -0.30
N ASN A 8 1.06 -2.47 -1.41
CA ASN A 8 0.59 -3.85 -1.42
C ASN A 8 1.49 -4.77 -0.58
N THR A 9 2.80 -4.57 -0.57
CA THR A 9 3.71 -5.34 0.30
C THR A 9 3.51 -4.99 1.77
N VAL A 10 3.28 -3.72 2.12
CA VAL A 10 2.95 -3.33 3.51
C VAL A 10 1.66 -4.00 3.96
N VAL A 11 0.59 -3.88 3.18
CA VAL A 11 -0.72 -4.50 3.48
C VAL A 11 -0.57 -6.02 3.57
N SER A 12 0.18 -6.62 2.64
CA SER A 12 0.42 -8.07 2.64
C SER A 12 1.11 -8.55 3.91
N GLY A 13 2.15 -7.82 4.34
CA GLY A 13 2.92 -8.15 5.54
C GLY A 13 2.15 -7.97 6.83
N LEU A 14 1.27 -6.96 6.91
CA LEU A 14 0.44 -6.70 8.09
C LEU A 14 -0.74 -7.65 8.23
N VAL A 15 -1.35 -8.09 7.12
CA VAL A 15 -2.61 -8.86 7.14
C VAL A 15 -2.39 -10.37 6.99
N TRP A 16 -1.49 -10.81 6.10
CA TRP A 16 -1.33 -12.23 5.77
C TRP A 16 0.03 -12.82 6.15
N GLY A 17 1.06 -12.00 6.39
CA GLY A 17 2.40 -12.45 6.79
C GLY A 17 3.30 -12.89 5.62
N GLY A 18 4.03 -14.00 5.79
CA GLY A 18 4.95 -14.54 4.76
C GLY A 18 6.23 -13.72 4.56
N VAL A 19 6.80 -13.73 3.35
CA VAL A 19 7.99 -12.91 3.01
C VAL A 19 7.74 -11.41 3.30
N PRO A 20 6.59 -10.83 2.93
CA PRO A 20 6.25 -9.47 3.35
C PRO A 20 6.22 -9.29 4.88
N GLY A 21 5.69 -10.26 5.62
CA GLY A 21 5.69 -10.25 7.09
C GLY A 21 7.10 -10.25 7.69
N GLN A 22 8.03 -11.04 7.12
CA GLN A 22 9.42 -11.06 7.54
C GLN A 22 10.12 -9.70 7.35
N LEU A 23 9.71 -8.91 6.35
CA LEU A 23 10.21 -7.55 6.15
C LEU A 23 9.72 -6.61 7.26
N ILE A 24 8.44 -6.73 7.67
CA ILE A 24 7.87 -5.98 8.80
C ILE A 24 8.58 -6.37 10.10
N GLU A 25 8.73 -7.67 10.37
CA GLU A 25 9.43 -8.16 11.57
C GLU A 25 10.89 -7.70 11.61
N SER A 26 11.58 -7.72 10.48
CA SER A 26 12.95 -7.23 10.37
C SER A 26 13.03 -5.72 10.62
N ALA A 27 11.99 -4.96 10.27
CA ALA A 27 11.91 -3.54 10.57
C ALA A 27 11.68 -3.29 12.06
N VAL A 28 10.77 -4.04 12.69
CA VAL A 28 10.52 -4.00 14.14
C VAL A 28 11.78 -4.38 14.92
N ALA A 29 12.51 -5.40 14.46
CA ALA A 29 13.79 -5.83 15.03
C ALA A 29 14.97 -4.89 14.70
N SER A 30 14.71 -3.72 14.09
CA SER A 30 15.72 -2.71 13.70
C SER A 30 16.82 -3.24 12.75
N LYS A 31 16.58 -4.36 12.04
CA LYS A 31 17.51 -4.91 11.04
C LYS A 31 17.44 -4.16 9.72
N VAL A 32 16.27 -3.59 9.41
CA VAL A 32 16.03 -2.74 8.24
C VAL A 32 15.28 -1.48 8.66
N HIS A 33 15.50 -0.39 7.93
CA HIS A 33 14.71 0.82 8.08
C HIS A 33 13.70 0.89 6.95
N LEU A 34 12.41 0.81 7.27
CA LEU A 34 11.36 1.13 6.32
C LEU A 34 11.30 2.65 6.16
N ILE A 35 11.43 3.10 4.92
CA ILE A 35 11.30 4.49 4.54
C ILE A 35 10.12 4.59 3.57
N THR A 36 9.29 5.59 3.79
CA THR A 36 8.17 5.93 2.92
C THR A 36 8.28 7.42 2.57
N SER A 37 7.54 7.85 1.56
CA SER A 37 7.40 9.26 1.20
C SER A 37 5.96 9.70 1.50
N LEU A 38 5.74 11.00 1.71
CA LEU A 38 4.38 11.53 1.86
C LEU A 38 3.43 11.10 0.72
N PRO A 39 3.86 11.11 -0.57
CA PRO A 39 3.06 10.56 -1.65
C PRO A 39 2.71 9.07 -1.50
N LEU A 40 3.65 8.23 -1.04
CA LEU A 40 3.38 6.80 -0.82
C LEU A 40 2.43 6.58 0.37
N LEU A 41 2.48 7.44 1.39
CA LEU A 41 1.51 7.42 2.49
C LEU A 41 0.12 7.85 2.04
N ASP A 42 0.02 8.77 1.08
CA ASP A 42 -1.25 9.27 0.55
C ASP A 42 -1.96 8.28 -0.38
N GLU A 43 -1.26 7.23 -0.84
CA GLU A 43 -1.87 6.08 -1.52
C GLU A 43 -2.55 5.08 -0.56
N LEU A 44 -2.21 5.07 0.74
CA LEU A 44 -2.78 4.13 1.72
C LEU A 44 -4.31 4.14 1.89
N PRO A 45 -5.05 5.26 1.73
CA PRO A 45 -6.49 5.27 1.97
C PRO A 45 -7.29 4.68 0.81
N SER A 46 -6.67 4.21 -0.28
CA SER A 46 -7.40 3.68 -1.44
C SER A 46 -6.67 2.55 -2.15
N ILE A 47 -7.42 1.56 -2.65
CA ILE A 47 -6.88 0.49 -3.49
C ILE A 47 -6.86 1.01 -4.93
N VAL A 48 -5.69 1.05 -5.56
CA VAL A 48 -5.58 1.43 -6.97
C VAL A 48 -5.70 0.19 -7.84
N SER A 49 -6.69 0.15 -8.73
CA SER A 49 -6.91 -0.98 -9.64
C SER A 49 -7.34 -0.52 -11.04
N GLY A 50 -6.83 -1.21 -12.06
CA GLY A 50 -7.29 -1.10 -13.44
C GLY A 50 -8.32 -2.17 -13.84
N ASP A 51 -8.66 -3.09 -12.93
CA ASP A 51 -9.61 -4.17 -13.19
C ASP A 51 -11.05 -3.68 -13.02
N SER A 52 -11.84 -3.78 -14.08
CA SER A 52 -13.24 -3.33 -14.11
C SER A 52 -14.14 -4.04 -13.09
N HIS A 53 -13.87 -5.30 -12.76
CA HIS A 53 -14.64 -6.03 -11.75
C HIS A 53 -14.30 -5.53 -10.35
N LEU A 54 -13.03 -5.24 -10.06
CA LEU A 54 -12.63 -4.63 -8.80
C LEU A 54 -13.16 -3.20 -8.66
N LEU A 55 -13.14 -2.42 -9.74
CA LEU A 55 -13.73 -1.08 -9.77
C LEU A 55 -15.25 -1.11 -9.56
N ALA A 56 -15.94 -2.16 -10.03
CA ALA A 56 -17.37 -2.33 -9.81
C ALA A 56 -17.75 -2.60 -8.34
N ILE A 57 -16.81 -3.10 -7.53
CA ILE A 57 -17.00 -3.26 -6.07
C ILE A 57 -17.05 -1.88 -5.40
N GLY A 58 -16.28 -0.92 -5.92
CA GLY A 58 -16.22 0.47 -5.44
C GLY A 58 -15.51 0.66 -4.10
N GLU A 59 -15.78 -0.19 -3.11
CA GLU A 59 -15.19 -0.11 -1.77
C GLU A 59 -15.04 -1.49 -1.13
N TYR A 60 -13.89 -1.75 -0.49
CA TYR A 60 -13.66 -2.95 0.30
C TYR A 60 -13.28 -2.59 1.73
N ARG A 61 -14.12 -2.95 2.71
CA ARG A 61 -13.89 -2.73 4.15
C ARG A 61 -13.55 -1.27 4.50
N GLY A 62 -14.25 -0.28 3.91
CA GLY A 62 -13.96 1.14 4.15
C GLY A 62 -12.88 1.73 3.24
N ILE A 63 -12.25 0.92 2.38
CA ILE A 63 -11.16 1.35 1.51
C ILE A 63 -11.71 1.49 0.08
N PRO A 64 -11.83 2.71 -0.47
CA PRO A 64 -12.28 2.94 -1.84
C PRO A 64 -11.31 2.34 -2.87
N ILE A 65 -11.87 1.70 -3.90
CA ILE A 65 -11.14 1.17 -5.05
C ILE A 65 -11.22 2.21 -6.16
N ILE A 66 -10.07 2.77 -6.54
CA ILE A 66 -9.99 3.88 -7.49
C ILE A 66 -9.12 3.51 -8.69
N THR A 67 -9.30 4.27 -9.77
CA THR A 67 -8.48 4.10 -10.97
C THR A 67 -7.09 4.71 -10.77
N PRO A 68 -6.07 4.28 -11.53
CA PRO A 68 -4.75 4.91 -11.52
C PRO A 68 -4.81 6.42 -11.81
N ALA A 69 -5.68 6.86 -12.73
CA ALA A 69 -5.86 8.28 -13.05
C ALA A 69 -6.37 9.09 -11.85
N THR A 70 -7.32 8.53 -11.09
CA THR A 70 -7.83 9.15 -9.86
C THR A 70 -6.76 9.19 -8.77
N ALA A 71 -5.96 8.13 -8.64
CA ALA A 71 -4.87 8.07 -7.67
C ALA A 71 -3.83 9.17 -7.93
N VAL A 72 -3.37 9.30 -9.18
CA VAL A 72 -2.39 10.34 -9.57
C VAL A 72 -2.94 11.74 -9.29
N CYS A 73 -4.22 12.00 -9.57
CA CYS A 73 -4.86 13.29 -9.30
C CYS A 73 -4.85 13.66 -7.80
N ARG A 74 -4.98 12.67 -6.91
CA ARG A 74 -4.93 12.87 -5.45
C ARG A 74 -3.52 13.19 -4.94
N LEU A 75 -2.49 12.64 -5.59
CA LEU A 75 -1.10 12.87 -5.21
C LEU A 75 -0.54 14.24 -5.65
N THR A 76 -1.25 14.95 -6.51
CA THR A 76 -0.80 16.21 -7.13
C THR A 76 -1.28 17.50 -6.43
N VAL A 77 -1.61 17.45 -5.13
CA VAL A 77 -2.01 18.66 -4.35
C VAL A 77 -0.83 19.33 -3.66
#